data_AF-A0A8T7L6D8-F1
#
_entry.id   AF-A0A8T7L6D8-F1
#
_cell.length_a   1.000
_cell.length_b   1.000
_cell.length_c   1.000
_cell.angle_alpha   90.00
_cell.angle_beta   90.00
_cell.angle_gamma   90.00
#
_symmetry.space_group_name_H-M   'P 1'
#
loop_
_entity.id
_entity.type
_entity.pdbx_description
1 polymer ?
#
loop_
_entity_poly.entity_id
_entity_poly.type
_entity_poly.pdbx_seq_one_letter_code
_entity_poly.pdbx_strand_id
1 'polypeptide(L)'
;MADTQTRHAAPDLQPAGSSSSALVTTRRATPSLRELRGQTRAQADGKPPQQGTRLTPFWKALIITSFIVNIVLLTVVLLLVGFVVQWRQQLTTTTVLGQGFAADNVAELRDIVAGLQGATIRTTIPLDQPLPLQGAGVVVPVDQQTTVTLVEPVPLQLSGADIDLGNGNRLRANNISLTLPQGTPLRIALKMDIPLDSVTIPVRLNVPVEIPLKDTELGPQFMRLGWLVDRLVGPLAPALGLDPIPEAPPAPKYQSQQP
;
A
#
# COMPACT_ATOMS: atom_id res chain seq x y z
N MET A 1 35.66 15.39 -20.24
CA MET A 1 35.67 14.79 -21.59
C MET A 1 34.26 14.90 -22.12
N ALA A 2 34.03 15.98 -22.85
CA ALA A 2 32.82 16.21 -23.61
C ALA A 2 33.04 15.62 -25.00
N ASP A 3 32.02 15.03 -25.60
CA ASP A 3 31.88 15.09 -27.05
C ASP A 3 30.41 15.10 -27.45
N THR A 4 30.18 15.99 -28.41
CA THR A 4 28.93 16.55 -28.89
C THR A 4 28.96 16.42 -30.40
N GLN A 5 27.97 15.79 -31.03
CA GLN A 5 27.62 16.00 -32.45
C GLN A 5 26.33 15.21 -32.75
N THR A 6 25.17 15.73 -33.14
CA THR A 6 24.70 16.91 -33.92
C THR A 6 24.92 16.82 -35.44
N ARG A 7 23.88 16.43 -36.21
CA ARG A 7 23.38 17.07 -37.47
C ARG A 7 22.15 16.32 -38.03
N HIS A 8 20.95 16.91 -38.11
CA HIS A 8 20.32 17.62 -39.27
C HIS A 8 20.13 16.75 -40.54
N ALA A 9 19.07 16.83 -41.36
CA ALA A 9 17.86 17.65 -41.46
C ALA A 9 16.88 16.97 -42.47
N ALA A 10 15.61 17.38 -42.44
CA ALA A 10 14.56 17.11 -43.45
C ALA A 10 14.78 17.93 -44.75
N PRO A 11 13.81 18.09 -45.70
CA PRO A 11 12.67 17.29 -46.19
C PRO A 11 12.77 17.05 -47.72
N ASP A 12 11.82 16.36 -48.38
CA ASP A 12 11.04 16.85 -49.55
C ASP A 12 10.32 15.76 -50.40
N LEU A 13 9.15 16.19 -50.91
CA LEU A 13 8.55 15.92 -52.23
C LEU A 13 7.92 14.55 -52.61
N GLN A 14 6.58 14.59 -52.77
CA GLN A 14 5.70 13.92 -53.75
C GLN A 14 6.19 14.04 -55.22
N PRO A 15 5.61 13.39 -56.29
CA PRO A 15 4.23 12.90 -56.47
C PRO A 15 4.00 11.62 -57.33
N ALA A 16 2.70 11.33 -57.56
CA ALA A 16 2.04 10.70 -58.74
C ALA A 16 2.28 9.21 -59.05
N GLY A 17 1.27 8.39 -59.35
CA GLY A 17 -0.17 8.64 -59.47
C GLY A 17 -0.96 7.39 -59.92
N SER A 18 -2.29 7.59 -60.04
CA SER A 18 -3.25 6.96 -60.97
C SER A 18 -3.48 5.43 -60.89
N SER A 19 -4.66 4.81 -60.84
CA SER A 19 -6.08 5.11 -61.16
C SER A 19 -6.89 3.95 -60.52
N SER A 20 -8.13 4.04 -60.02
CA SER A 20 -9.42 4.08 -60.73
C SER A 20 -10.47 3.86 -59.61
N SER A 21 -11.40 4.76 -59.22
CA SER A 21 -12.51 5.46 -59.90
C SER A 21 -13.67 4.59 -60.40
N ALA A 22 -14.73 4.52 -59.59
CA ALA A 22 -16.17 4.53 -59.95
C ALA A 22 -16.96 4.72 -58.62
N LEU A 23 -17.35 5.93 -58.16
CA LEU A 23 -18.51 6.77 -58.56
C LEU A 23 -19.79 5.93 -58.77
N VAL A 24 -20.96 6.14 -58.13
CA VAL A 24 -21.80 7.37 -58.07
C VAL A 24 -23.10 6.99 -57.33
N THR A 25 -23.46 7.70 -56.26
CA THR A 25 -24.52 8.75 -56.18
C THR A 25 -25.95 8.26 -55.94
N THR A 26 -26.45 8.69 -54.79
CA THR A 26 -27.86 8.86 -54.39
C THR A 26 -28.66 9.68 -55.40
N ARG A 27 -29.87 9.23 -55.78
CA ARG A 27 -30.93 10.17 -56.20
C ARG A 27 -32.33 9.60 -55.94
N ARG A 28 -33.07 10.37 -55.15
CA ARG A 28 -34.52 10.35 -54.96
C ARG A 28 -35.17 11.01 -56.19
N ALA A 29 -36.19 10.40 -56.80
CA ALA A 29 -37.21 11.12 -57.58
C ALA A 29 -38.45 10.24 -57.85
N THR A 30 -39.59 10.81 -57.47
CA THR A 30 -40.95 10.76 -58.01
C THR A 30 -41.17 10.09 -59.37
N PRO A 31 -42.38 9.53 -59.57
CA PRO A 31 -43.08 9.75 -60.83
C PRO A 31 -44.48 10.36 -60.65
N SER A 32 -44.67 11.47 -61.38
CA SER A 32 -45.91 12.02 -61.95
C SER A 32 -46.83 10.93 -62.50
N LEU A 33 -48.15 10.88 -62.26
CA LEU A 33 -49.23 11.80 -62.65
C LEU A 33 -49.41 11.99 -64.17
N ARG A 34 -50.48 11.36 -64.68
CA ARG A 34 -51.21 11.56 -65.95
C ARG A 34 -50.46 11.29 -67.26
N GLU A 35 -50.93 10.27 -67.98
CA GLU A 35 -51.89 10.39 -69.09
C GLU A 35 -52.80 9.15 -69.04
N LEU A 36 -54.12 9.28 -68.80
CA LEU A 36 -55.17 9.48 -69.82
C LEU A 36 -54.95 8.55 -71.03
N ARG A 37 -55.86 7.63 -71.36
CA ARG A 37 -57.17 7.96 -71.94
C ARG A 37 -57.91 6.65 -72.28
N GLY A 38 -59.20 6.58 -71.93
CA GLY A 38 -60.20 5.64 -72.48
C GLY A 38 -60.20 4.26 -71.80
N GLN A 39 -61.32 3.69 -71.35
CA GLN A 39 -62.70 3.83 -71.81
C GLN A 39 -63.69 3.68 -70.67
N THR A 40 -64.75 4.46 -70.83
CA THR A 40 -65.93 4.59 -69.99
C THR A 40 -66.83 3.35 -70.10
N ARG A 41 -67.39 2.94 -68.96
CA ARG A 41 -68.67 2.25 -68.72
C ARG A 41 -69.35 1.54 -69.90
N ALA A 42 -69.59 0.24 -69.71
CA ALA A 42 -70.90 -0.34 -69.95
C ALA A 42 -71.28 -1.20 -68.73
N GLN A 43 -72.42 -0.85 -68.14
CA GLN A 43 -73.06 -1.49 -67.00
C GLN A 43 -74.32 -2.15 -67.56
N ALA A 44 -74.43 -3.48 -67.50
CA ALA A 44 -75.66 -4.24 -67.26
C ALA A 44 -75.50 -5.72 -67.63
N ASP A 45 -76.08 -6.56 -66.77
CA ASP A 45 -76.51 -7.93 -66.98
C ASP A 45 -75.47 -9.05 -67.14
N GLY A 46 -75.17 -9.65 -65.99
CA GLY A 46 -74.55 -10.96 -65.88
C GLY A 46 -74.56 -11.44 -64.43
N LYS A 47 -75.67 -12.06 -64.02
CA LYS A 47 -75.83 -13.12 -63.00
C LYS A 47 -74.64 -13.31 -62.03
N PRO A 48 -74.83 -13.23 -60.69
CA PRO A 48 -73.72 -13.42 -59.78
C PRO A 48 -73.20 -14.86 -59.86
N PRO A 49 -71.92 -15.12 -60.21
CA PRO A 49 -71.29 -16.31 -59.69
C PRO A 49 -71.03 -16.03 -58.22
N GLN A 50 -71.93 -16.49 -57.36
CA GLN A 50 -71.53 -16.95 -56.03
C GLN A 50 -70.57 -18.12 -56.22
N GLN A 51 -69.34 -17.81 -56.66
CA GLN A 51 -68.23 -18.73 -56.62
C GLN A 51 -67.71 -18.65 -55.20
N GLY A 52 -68.30 -19.46 -54.34
CA GLY A 52 -67.68 -19.85 -53.09
C GLY A 52 -66.28 -20.31 -53.41
N THR A 53 -65.30 -19.46 -53.11
CA THR A 53 -63.91 -19.84 -53.05
C THR A 53 -63.87 -20.92 -51.98
N ARG A 54 -63.96 -22.16 -52.43
CA ARG A 54 -63.42 -23.31 -51.73
C ARG A 54 -61.94 -23.01 -51.61
N LEU A 55 -61.61 -22.20 -50.61
CA LEU A 55 -60.26 -21.98 -50.14
C LEU A 55 -59.69 -23.38 -50.02
N THR A 56 -58.79 -23.69 -50.94
CA THR A 56 -58.07 -24.96 -51.00
C THR A 56 -57.64 -25.29 -49.58
N PRO A 57 -57.72 -26.56 -49.15
CA PRO A 57 -57.44 -26.96 -47.77
C PRO A 57 -56.12 -26.38 -47.23
N PHE A 58 -55.17 -26.08 -48.12
CA PHE A 58 -53.94 -25.35 -47.86
C PHE A 58 -54.09 -23.94 -47.27
N TRP A 59 -55.01 -23.08 -47.74
CA TRP A 59 -55.14 -21.71 -47.19
C TRP A 59 -55.73 -21.72 -45.77
N LYS A 60 -56.72 -22.60 -45.56
CA LYS A 60 -57.26 -22.85 -44.21
C LYS A 60 -56.19 -23.44 -43.29
N ALA A 61 -55.35 -24.35 -43.80
CA ALA A 61 -54.23 -24.92 -43.05
C ALA A 61 -53.16 -23.88 -42.68
N LEU A 62 -52.86 -22.90 -43.54
CA LEU A 62 -51.92 -21.82 -43.22
C LEU A 62 -52.44 -20.89 -42.11
N ILE A 63 -53.73 -20.52 -42.17
CA ILE A 63 -54.35 -19.69 -41.13
C ILE A 63 -54.41 -20.44 -39.79
N ILE A 64 -54.83 -21.71 -39.80
CA ILE A 64 -54.91 -22.52 -38.59
C ILE A 64 -53.52 -22.77 -37.99
N THR A 65 -52.51 -23.06 -38.82
CA THR A 65 -51.13 -23.26 -38.34
C THR A 65 -50.56 -21.99 -37.72
N SER A 66 -50.73 -20.82 -38.36
CA SER A 66 -50.29 -19.55 -37.79
C SER A 66 -50.99 -19.25 -36.46
N PHE A 67 -52.29 -19.54 -36.37
CA PHE A 67 -53.07 -19.36 -35.14
C PHE A 67 -52.59 -20.28 -34.01
N ILE A 68 -52.31 -21.55 -34.31
CA ILE A 68 -51.78 -22.52 -33.33
C ILE A 68 -50.40 -22.08 -32.84
N VAL A 69 -49.48 -21.73 -33.74
CA VAL A 69 -48.13 -21.29 -33.37
C VAL A 69 -48.18 -20.05 -32.47
N ASN A 70 -49.05 -19.09 -32.79
CA ASN A 70 -49.16 -17.87 -32.01
C ASN A 70 -49.80 -18.12 -30.62
N ILE A 71 -50.78 -19.03 -30.52
CA ILE A 71 -51.34 -19.46 -29.22
C ILE A 71 -50.28 -20.16 -28.37
N VAL A 72 -49.48 -21.05 -28.96
CA VAL A 72 -48.39 -21.72 -28.25
C VAL A 72 -47.36 -20.69 -27.78
N LEU A 73 -46.96 -19.76 -28.64
CA LEU A 73 -46.03 -18.68 -28.28
C LEU A 73 -46.58 -17.84 -27.12
N LEU A 74 -47.85 -17.41 -27.21
CA LEU A 74 -48.51 -16.64 -26.17
C LEU A 74 -48.56 -17.41 -24.85
N THR A 75 -48.84 -18.72 -24.90
CA THR A 75 -48.88 -19.59 -23.73
C THR A 75 -47.49 -19.71 -23.09
N VAL A 76 -46.44 -19.88 -23.89
CA VAL A 76 -45.05 -19.92 -23.40
C VAL A 76 -44.67 -18.59 -22.74
N VAL A 77 -45.01 -17.47 -23.36
CA VAL A 77 -44.74 -16.13 -22.79
C VAL A 77 -45.50 -15.93 -21.48
N LEU A 78 -46.77 -16.34 -21.39
CA LEU A 78 -47.57 -16.28 -20.17
C LEU A 78 -47.00 -17.16 -19.05
N LEU A 79 -46.53 -18.37 -19.39
CA LEU A 79 -45.84 -19.25 -18.43
C LEU A 79 -44.52 -18.63 -17.95
N LEU A 80 -43.76 -18.00 -18.85
CA LEU A 80 -42.53 -17.30 -18.51
C LEU A 80 -42.79 -16.08 -17.60
N VAL A 81 -43.82 -15.31 -17.90
CA VAL A 81 -44.22 -14.17 -17.05
C VAL A 81 -44.73 -14.64 -15.70
N GLY A 82 -45.56 -15.69 -15.66
CA GLY A 82 -46.04 -16.31 -14.42
C GLY A 82 -44.89 -16.85 -13.58
N PHE A 83 -43.92 -17.53 -14.22
CA PHE A 83 -42.70 -17.99 -13.58
C PHE A 83 -41.89 -16.81 -13.04
N VAL A 84 -41.62 -15.77 -13.83
CA VAL A 84 -40.89 -14.60 -13.34
C VAL A 84 -41.63 -13.94 -12.17
N VAL A 85 -42.95 -13.76 -12.24
CA VAL A 85 -43.73 -13.13 -11.15
C VAL A 85 -43.75 -13.98 -9.88
N GLN A 86 -43.87 -15.30 -10.01
CA GLN A 86 -43.84 -16.22 -8.86
C GLN A 86 -42.46 -16.24 -8.19
N TRP A 87 -41.38 -16.15 -8.98
CA TRP A 87 -40.01 -16.20 -8.49
C TRP A 87 -39.40 -14.82 -8.20
N ARG A 88 -40.11 -13.73 -8.49
CA ARG A 88 -39.66 -12.34 -8.27
C ARG A 88 -39.20 -12.10 -6.85
N GLN A 89 -39.93 -12.62 -5.84
CA GLN A 89 -39.56 -12.39 -4.44
C GLN A 89 -38.22 -13.02 -4.07
N GLN A 90 -37.94 -14.25 -4.54
CA GLN A 90 -36.67 -14.93 -4.30
C GLN A 90 -35.51 -14.30 -5.09
N LEU A 91 -35.78 -13.82 -6.30
CA LEU A 91 -34.80 -13.09 -7.11
C LEU A 91 -34.47 -11.73 -6.48
N THR A 92 -35.47 -10.97 -6.02
CA THR A 92 -35.23 -9.69 -5.35
C THR A 92 -34.50 -9.86 -4.02
N THR A 93 -34.82 -10.87 -3.22
CA THR A 93 -34.08 -11.10 -1.96
C THR A 93 -32.65 -11.54 -2.25
N THR A 94 -32.42 -12.41 -3.23
CA THR A 94 -31.06 -12.89 -3.55
C THR A 94 -30.20 -11.78 -4.18
N THR A 95 -30.77 -10.94 -5.04
CA THR A 95 -30.05 -9.81 -5.64
C THR A 95 -29.81 -8.70 -4.62
N VAL A 96 -30.77 -8.35 -3.76
CA VAL A 96 -30.59 -7.33 -2.72
C VAL A 96 -29.65 -7.82 -1.60
N LEU A 97 -29.76 -9.07 -1.18
CA LEU A 97 -28.81 -9.66 -0.21
C LEU A 97 -27.42 -9.82 -0.82
N GLY A 98 -27.31 -10.18 -2.10
CA GLY A 98 -26.03 -10.28 -2.81
C GLY A 98 -25.36 -8.92 -3.02
N GLN A 99 -26.14 -7.87 -3.30
CA GLN A 99 -25.64 -6.50 -3.42
C GLN A 99 -25.25 -5.92 -2.05
N GLY A 100 -26.06 -6.10 -1.01
CA GLY A 100 -25.74 -5.66 0.34
C GLY A 100 -24.52 -6.36 0.91
N PHE A 101 -24.46 -7.70 0.78
CA PHE A 101 -23.28 -8.47 1.19
C PHE A 101 -22.02 -8.03 0.42
N ALA A 102 -22.10 -7.84 -0.90
CA ALA A 102 -20.96 -7.36 -1.68
C ALA A 102 -20.53 -5.94 -1.27
N ALA A 103 -21.48 -5.02 -1.03
CA ALA A 103 -21.20 -3.66 -0.62
C ALA A 103 -20.53 -3.62 0.76
N ASP A 104 -21.05 -4.36 1.74
CA ASP A 104 -20.55 -4.40 3.11
C ASP A 104 -19.12 -4.99 3.17
N ASN A 105 -18.88 -6.11 2.49
CA ASN A 105 -17.56 -6.74 2.45
C ASN A 105 -16.52 -5.88 1.73
N VAL A 106 -16.95 -5.15 0.69
CA VAL A 106 -16.07 -4.25 -0.06
C VAL A 106 -15.73 -3.00 0.76
N ALA A 107 -16.71 -2.44 1.47
CA ALA A 107 -16.46 -1.35 2.41
C ALA A 107 -15.50 -1.79 3.52
N GLU A 108 -15.73 -2.95 4.12
CA GLU A 108 -14.85 -3.53 5.14
C GLU A 108 -13.43 -3.78 4.62
N LEU A 109 -13.28 -4.34 3.41
CA LEU A 109 -11.97 -4.55 2.80
C LEU A 109 -11.22 -3.22 2.61
N ARG A 110 -11.90 -2.17 2.17
CA ARG A 110 -11.30 -0.84 2.01
C ARG A 110 -10.88 -0.25 3.34
N ASP A 111 -11.70 -0.40 4.37
CA ASP A 111 -11.40 0.06 5.72
C ASP A 111 -10.19 -0.69 6.31
N ILE A 112 -10.09 -2.00 6.09
CA ILE A 112 -8.92 -2.79 6.50
C ILE A 112 -7.66 -2.29 5.78
N VAL A 113 -7.73 -2.06 4.47
CA VAL A 113 -6.55 -1.60 3.71
C VAL A 113 -6.14 -0.18 4.11
N ALA A 114 -7.10 0.72 4.34
CA ALA A 114 -6.83 2.06 4.88
C ALA A 114 -6.23 1.99 6.30
N GLY A 115 -6.75 1.10 7.14
CA GLY A 115 -6.21 0.81 8.47
C GLY A 115 -4.77 0.29 8.44
N LEU A 116 -4.45 -0.61 7.50
CA LEU A 116 -3.09 -1.11 7.29
C LEU A 116 -2.11 -0.02 6.84
N GLN A 117 -2.56 0.91 5.99
CA GLN A 117 -1.74 2.05 5.58
C GLN A 117 -1.43 3.00 6.74
N GLY A 118 -2.37 3.16 7.69
CA GLY A 118 -2.24 4.01 8.87
C GLY A 118 -1.64 3.33 10.11
N ALA A 119 -1.44 2.01 10.09
CA ALA A 119 -1.02 1.26 11.27
C ALA A 119 0.47 1.47 11.63
N THR A 120 0.81 1.16 12.88
CA THR A 120 2.15 1.37 13.46
C THR A 120 2.67 0.09 14.09
N ILE A 121 3.94 -0.24 13.87
CA ILE A 121 4.65 -1.31 14.58
C ILE A 121 5.17 -0.75 15.90
N ARG A 122 4.73 -1.33 17.02
CA ARG A 122 5.23 -1.02 18.36
C ARG A 122 6.18 -2.11 18.79
N THR A 123 7.45 -1.78 18.98
CA THR A 123 8.46 -2.76 19.40
C THR A 123 9.48 -2.13 20.32
N THR A 124 10.19 -2.95 21.08
CA THR A 124 11.29 -2.52 21.94
C THR A 124 12.58 -3.06 21.37
N ILE A 125 13.51 -2.18 21.04
CA ILE A 125 14.81 -2.55 20.51
C ILE A 125 15.80 -2.63 21.69
N PRO A 126 16.37 -3.80 21.99
CA PRO A 126 17.43 -3.91 22.97
C PRO A 126 18.73 -3.36 22.36
N LEU A 127 19.32 -2.38 23.02
CA LEU A 127 20.64 -1.86 22.72
C LEU A 127 21.61 -2.39 23.79
N ASP A 128 22.48 -3.32 23.40
CA ASP A 128 23.61 -3.79 24.22
C ASP A 128 24.89 -3.29 23.55
N GLN A 129 25.29 -2.06 23.90
CA GLN A 129 26.49 -1.45 23.34
C GLN A 129 27.46 -1.08 24.48
N PRO A 130 28.71 -1.57 24.43
CA PRO A 130 29.73 -1.12 25.36
C PRO A 130 30.04 0.37 25.13
N LEU A 131 29.97 1.17 26.18
CA LEU A 131 30.35 2.58 26.14
C LEU A 131 31.80 2.73 26.63
N PRO A 132 32.77 3.07 25.74
CA PRO A 132 34.13 3.34 26.17
C PRO A 132 34.20 4.69 26.89
N LEU A 133 34.89 4.74 28.03
CA LEU A 133 35.14 5.99 28.76
C LEU A 133 36.41 6.71 28.30
N GLN A 134 37.10 6.17 27.29
CA GLN A 134 38.36 6.70 26.77
C GLN A 134 38.16 8.15 26.28
N GLY A 135 38.89 9.09 26.88
CA GLY A 135 38.84 10.50 26.48
C GLY A 135 37.59 11.24 26.93
N ALA A 136 36.71 10.62 27.74
CA ALA A 136 35.54 11.27 28.32
C ALA A 136 35.90 12.13 29.55
N GLY A 137 37.15 12.11 30.02
CA GLY A 137 37.63 12.90 31.16
C GLY A 137 37.00 12.48 32.49
N VAL A 138 36.49 11.25 32.58
CA VAL A 138 35.86 10.72 33.80
C VAL A 138 36.96 10.31 34.78
N VAL A 139 36.98 11.00 35.92
CA VAL A 139 37.90 10.73 37.03
C VAL A 139 37.12 10.32 38.27
N VAL A 140 37.64 9.32 39.00
CA VAL A 140 37.11 8.93 40.30
C VAL A 140 38.02 9.49 41.38
N PRO A 141 37.56 10.48 42.17
CA PRO A 141 38.33 11.00 43.28
C PRO A 141 38.34 9.99 44.42
N VAL A 142 39.53 9.66 44.91
CA VAL A 142 39.73 8.86 46.10
C VAL A 142 40.19 9.80 47.21
N ASP A 143 39.42 9.90 48.29
CA ASP A 143 39.80 10.60 49.52
C ASP A 143 39.50 9.68 50.71
N GLN A 144 40.49 8.87 51.09
CA GLN A 144 40.31 7.87 52.14
C GLN A 144 41.51 7.81 53.08
N GLN A 145 41.24 7.55 54.36
CA GLN A 145 42.29 7.22 55.31
C GLN A 145 42.56 5.72 55.25
N THR A 146 43.79 5.33 54.92
CA THR A 146 44.18 3.92 54.81
C THR A 146 45.48 3.67 55.58
N THR A 147 45.67 2.43 56.01
CA THR A 147 46.91 1.99 56.64
C THR A 147 47.72 1.24 55.59
N VAL A 148 48.85 1.81 55.17
CA VAL A 148 49.80 1.19 54.25
C VAL A 148 50.96 0.57 55.02
N THR A 149 51.52 -0.52 54.51
CA THR A 149 52.69 -1.17 55.10
C THR A 149 53.95 -0.78 54.32
N LEU A 150 55.01 -0.36 55.02
CA LEU A 150 56.29 -0.09 54.37
C LEU A 150 56.84 -1.35 53.69
N VAL A 151 57.18 -1.23 52.41
CA VAL A 151 57.81 -2.31 51.62
C VAL A 151 59.34 -2.28 51.71
N GLU A 152 59.92 -1.15 52.09
CA GLU A 152 61.36 -0.96 52.25
C GLU A 152 61.65 -0.04 53.45
N PRO A 153 62.87 -0.09 54.03
CA PRO A 153 63.26 0.82 55.09
C PRO A 153 63.31 2.28 54.63
N VAL A 154 62.63 3.19 55.33
CA VAL A 154 62.57 4.62 54.97
C VAL A 154 63.36 5.46 55.98
N PRO A 155 64.43 6.16 55.57
CA PRO A 155 65.14 7.09 56.43
C PRO A 155 64.36 8.39 56.62
N LEU A 156 64.17 8.80 57.87
CA LEU A 156 63.56 10.06 58.29
C LEU A 156 64.64 10.96 58.92
N GLN A 157 64.62 12.23 58.54
CA GLN A 157 65.40 13.27 59.18
C GLN A 157 64.44 14.15 59.98
N LEU A 158 64.48 14.02 61.30
CA LEU A 158 63.61 14.78 62.19
C LEU A 158 64.37 15.98 62.75
N SER A 159 63.78 17.15 62.61
CA SER A 159 64.29 18.39 63.21
C SER A 159 63.46 18.73 64.45
N GLY A 160 64.16 19.04 65.56
CA GLY A 160 63.52 19.39 66.83
C GLY A 160 62.73 18.24 67.47
N ALA A 161 63.17 17.00 67.29
CA ALA A 161 62.51 15.84 67.88
C ALA A 161 62.77 15.76 69.40
N ASP A 162 61.70 15.52 70.15
CA ASP A 162 61.73 15.18 71.58
C ASP A 162 61.43 13.68 71.70
N ILE A 163 62.48 12.88 71.85
CA ILE A 163 62.37 11.42 71.96
C ILE A 163 62.39 11.04 73.43
N ASP A 164 61.32 10.40 73.88
CA ASP A 164 61.28 9.76 75.20
C ASP A 164 61.99 8.41 75.13
N LEU A 165 63.08 8.26 75.89
CA LEU A 165 63.82 6.99 75.99
C LEU A 165 63.29 6.09 77.11
N GLY A 166 62.27 6.53 77.85
CA GLY A 166 61.82 5.91 79.08
C GLY A 166 62.75 6.19 80.26
N ASN A 167 62.33 5.75 81.45
CA ASN A 167 63.09 5.88 82.71
C ASN A 167 63.50 7.32 83.09
N GLY A 168 62.71 8.31 82.68
CA GLY A 168 62.98 9.73 82.98
C GLY A 168 63.99 10.41 82.05
N ASN A 169 64.50 9.70 81.04
CA ASN A 169 65.45 10.25 80.07
C ASN A 169 64.73 10.73 78.80
N ARG A 170 65.01 11.96 78.37
CA ARG A 170 64.51 12.54 77.12
C ARG A 170 65.69 13.00 76.27
N LEU A 171 65.73 12.58 75.01
CA LEU A 171 66.67 13.11 74.03
C LEU A 171 65.99 14.23 73.26
N ARG A 172 66.54 15.43 73.41
CA ARG A 172 66.22 16.58 72.57
C ARG A 172 67.40 16.79 71.65
N ALA A 173 67.22 16.46 70.37
CA ALA A 173 68.24 16.69 69.37
C ALA A 173 67.64 17.47 68.19
N ASN A 174 68.40 18.45 67.74
CA ASN A 174 67.99 19.32 66.64
C ASN A 174 68.00 18.58 65.29
N ASN A 175 68.76 17.48 65.17
CA ASN A 175 68.80 16.66 63.97
C ASN A 175 68.98 15.18 64.36
N ILE A 176 67.99 14.35 64.05
CA ILE A 176 68.00 12.90 64.31
C ILE A 176 67.69 12.16 63.02
N SER A 177 68.55 11.21 62.67
CA SER A 177 68.30 10.25 61.60
C SER A 177 67.65 8.98 62.16
N LEU A 178 66.39 8.74 61.83
CA LEU A 178 65.66 7.54 62.23
C LEU A 178 65.29 6.74 60.98
N THR A 179 65.56 5.44 60.95
CA THR A 179 65.10 4.58 59.86
C THR A 179 63.85 3.83 60.31
N LEU A 180 62.73 4.05 59.63
CA LEU A 180 61.53 3.24 59.81
C LEU A 180 61.76 1.88 59.14
N PRO A 181 61.67 0.75 59.87
CA PRO A 181 61.87 -0.56 59.29
C PRO A 181 60.72 -0.93 58.35
N GLN A 182 61.03 -1.78 57.37
CA GLN A 182 60.03 -2.46 56.54
C GLN A 182 58.99 -3.16 57.45
N GLY A 183 57.74 -3.19 57.01
CA GLY A 183 56.65 -3.79 57.78
C GLY A 183 55.98 -2.85 58.78
N THR A 184 56.50 -1.65 58.99
CA THR A 184 55.84 -0.63 59.84
C THR A 184 54.50 -0.21 59.19
N PRO A 185 53.36 -0.29 59.90
CA PRO A 185 52.09 0.21 59.40
C PRO A 185 52.02 1.73 59.55
N LEU A 186 51.74 2.45 58.47
CA LEU A 186 51.51 3.89 58.47
C LEU A 186 50.09 4.21 58.07
N ARG A 187 49.41 4.97 58.94
CA ARG A 187 48.10 5.54 58.62
C ARG A 187 48.31 6.82 57.82
N ILE A 188 47.82 6.84 56.59
CA ILE A 188 47.93 7.96 55.67
C ILE A 188 46.54 8.41 55.19
N ALA A 189 46.44 9.67 54.77
CA ALA A 189 45.31 10.15 53.99
C ALA A 189 45.67 10.02 52.50
N LEU A 190 45.04 9.07 51.81
CA LEU A 190 45.21 8.85 50.38
C LEU A 190 44.25 9.77 49.63
N LYS A 191 44.80 10.76 48.92
CA LYS A 191 44.07 11.64 48.01
C LYS A 191 44.63 11.52 46.61
N MET A 192 43.87 10.93 45.69
CA MET A 192 44.27 10.81 44.28
C MET A 192 43.06 10.72 43.35
N ASP A 193 43.22 11.21 42.13
CA ASP A 193 42.21 11.10 41.07
C ASP A 193 42.58 9.94 40.13
N ILE A 194 41.72 8.94 40.04
CA ILE A 194 41.94 7.78 39.17
C ILE A 194 41.20 8.00 37.85
N PRO A 195 41.91 8.13 36.70
CA PRO A 195 41.27 8.25 35.40
C PRO A 195 40.71 6.89 34.95
N LEU A 196 39.50 6.89 34.37
CA LEU A 196 38.83 5.68 33.87
C LEU A 196 39.00 5.45 32.36
N ASP A 197 40.07 5.97 31.75
CA ASP A 197 40.26 5.99 30.29
C ASP A 197 40.26 4.60 29.63
N SER A 198 40.57 3.54 30.37
CA SER A 198 40.62 2.15 29.87
C SER A 198 39.42 1.29 30.29
N VAL A 199 38.40 1.88 30.91
CA VAL A 199 37.22 1.16 31.39
C VAL A 199 36.08 1.25 30.38
N THR A 200 35.44 0.11 30.13
CA THR A 200 34.26 -0.01 29.27
C THR A 200 33.06 -0.38 30.13
N ILE A 201 31.99 0.43 30.08
CA ILE A 201 30.75 0.15 30.81
C ILE A 201 29.78 -0.60 29.88
N PRO A 202 29.24 -1.76 30.27
CA PRO A 202 28.17 -2.40 29.51
C PRO A 202 26.86 -1.63 29.70
N VAL A 203 26.38 -0.99 28.63
CA VAL A 203 25.09 -0.29 28.65
C VAL A 203 24.04 -1.17 27.98
N ARG A 204 22.99 -1.50 28.75
CA ARG A 204 21.82 -2.24 28.27
C ARG A 204 20.60 -1.35 28.35
N LEU A 205 20.10 -0.91 27.21
CA LEU A 205 18.94 -0.04 27.12
C LEU A 205 17.84 -0.69 26.29
N ASN A 206 16.62 -0.69 26.80
CA ASN A 206 15.44 -1.12 26.05
C ASN A 206 14.73 0.12 25.53
N VAL A 207 14.86 0.39 24.24
CA VAL A 207 14.29 1.60 23.63
C VAL A 207 12.95 1.24 22.97
N PRO A 208 11.81 1.72 23.50
CA PRO A 208 10.53 1.56 22.81
C PRO A 208 10.51 2.45 21.58
N VAL A 209 10.15 1.87 20.43
CA VAL A 209 9.99 2.60 19.16
C VAL A 209 8.60 2.34 18.58
N GLU A 210 8.05 3.37 17.95
CA GLU A 210 6.83 3.31 17.16
C GLU A 210 7.20 3.59 15.71
N ILE A 211 7.03 2.60 14.83
CA ILE A 211 7.40 2.69 13.42
C ILE A 211 6.12 2.70 12.57
N PRO A 212 5.73 3.83 11.96
CA PRO A 212 4.57 3.88 11.09
C PRO A 212 4.78 3.00 9.84
N LEU A 213 3.80 2.15 9.48
CA LEU A 213 3.94 1.23 8.33
C LEU A 213 4.17 1.97 7.01
N LYS A 214 3.59 3.15 6.84
CA LYS A 214 3.81 4.03 5.69
C LYS A 214 5.28 4.41 5.48
N ASP A 215 6.07 4.45 6.55
CA ASP A 215 7.49 4.83 6.54
C ASP A 215 8.41 3.61 6.43
N THR A 216 7.83 2.40 6.33
CA THR A 216 8.56 1.14 6.10
C THR A 216 8.53 0.75 4.62
N GLU A 217 9.31 -0.28 4.27
CA GLU A 217 9.28 -0.89 2.94
C GLU A 217 7.91 -1.46 2.53
N LEU A 218 7.03 -1.73 3.52
CA LEU A 218 5.67 -2.21 3.27
C LEU A 218 4.69 -1.08 2.90
N GLY A 219 5.01 0.17 3.24
CA GLY A 219 4.15 1.32 2.96
C GLY A 219 3.73 1.43 1.49
N PRO A 220 4.67 1.43 0.53
CA PRO A 220 4.35 1.43 -0.89
C PRO A 220 3.51 0.22 -1.33
N GLN A 221 3.66 -0.93 -0.68
CA GLN A 221 2.90 -2.14 -1.01
C GLN A 221 1.44 -2.03 -0.58
N PHE A 222 1.18 -1.53 0.64
CA PHE A 222 -0.19 -1.28 1.11
C PHE A 222 -0.88 -0.15 0.34
N MET A 223 -0.13 0.86 -0.10
CA MET A 223 -0.65 1.91 -0.97
C MET A 223 -1.09 1.35 -2.33
N ARG A 224 -0.27 0.46 -2.93
CA ARG A 224 -0.63 -0.24 -4.17
C ARG A 224 -1.84 -1.16 -4.02
N LEU A 225 -1.97 -1.83 -2.87
CA LEU A 225 -3.13 -2.65 -2.56
C LEU A 225 -4.41 -1.79 -2.51
N GLY A 226 -4.36 -0.62 -1.88
CA GLY A 226 -5.47 0.33 -1.87
C GLY A 226 -5.88 0.74 -3.28
N TRP A 227 -4.92 1.14 -4.12
CA TRP A 227 -5.19 1.49 -5.53
C TRP A 227 -5.77 0.33 -6.34
N LEU A 228 -5.35 -0.90 -6.07
CA LEU A 228 -5.89 -2.09 -6.73
C LEU A 228 -7.35 -2.30 -6.36
N VAL A 229 -7.68 -2.22 -5.07
CA VAL A 229 -9.05 -2.35 -4.57
C VAL A 229 -9.92 -1.23 -5.13
N ASP A 230 -9.47 0.02 -5.06
CA ASP A 230 -10.22 1.16 -5.58
C ASP A 230 -10.46 1.05 -7.11
N ARG A 231 -9.50 0.53 -7.88
CA ARG A 231 -9.72 0.29 -9.32
C ARG A 231 -10.72 -0.82 -9.59
N LEU A 232 -10.72 -1.88 -8.79
CA LEU A 232 -11.64 -3.01 -8.96
C LEU A 232 -13.07 -2.63 -8.55
N VAL A 233 -13.21 -1.83 -7.50
CA VAL A 233 -14.48 -1.48 -6.89
C VAL A 233 -15.07 -0.21 -7.48
N GLY A 234 -14.26 0.78 -7.86
CA GLY A 234 -14.69 2.10 -8.31
C GLY A 234 -15.81 2.08 -9.36
N PRO A 235 -15.70 1.28 -10.44
CA PRO A 235 -16.76 1.17 -11.46
C PRO A 235 -18.07 0.57 -10.92
N LEU A 236 -18.00 -0.25 -9.88
CA LEU A 236 -19.14 -0.94 -9.26
C LEU A 236 -19.70 -0.16 -8.07
N ALA A 237 -18.98 0.83 -7.53
CA ALA A 237 -19.39 1.59 -6.34
C ALA A 237 -20.82 2.17 -6.45
N PRO A 238 -21.24 2.80 -7.58
CA PRO A 238 -22.62 3.30 -7.72
C PRO A 238 -23.67 2.18 -7.73
N ALA A 239 -23.33 1.01 -8.28
CA ALA A 239 -24.22 -0.15 -8.33
C ALA A 239 -24.31 -0.89 -6.98
N LEU A 240 -23.31 -0.72 -6.13
CA LEU A 240 -23.24 -1.24 -4.76
C LEU A 240 -23.79 -0.26 -3.71
N GLY A 241 -24.22 0.95 -4.12
CA GLY A 241 -24.67 1.99 -3.19
C GLY A 241 -23.55 2.58 -2.33
N LEU A 242 -22.29 2.45 -2.76
CA LEU A 242 -21.12 3.03 -2.11
C LEU A 242 -20.88 4.45 -2.64
N ASP A 243 -20.26 5.30 -1.81
CA ASP A 243 -19.87 6.64 -2.22
C ASP A 243 -18.91 6.62 -3.42
N PRO A 244 -18.93 7.65 -4.29
CA PRO A 244 -18.04 7.73 -5.44
C PRO A 244 -16.57 7.66 -5.01
N ILE A 245 -15.86 6.65 -5.50
CA ILE A 245 -14.44 6.43 -5.18
C ILE A 245 -13.59 7.27 -6.13
N PRO A 246 -12.61 8.05 -5.63
CA PRO A 246 -11.68 8.78 -6.48
C PRO A 246 -10.88 7.82 -7.38
N GLU A 247 -10.59 8.24 -8.61
CA GLU A 247 -9.86 7.40 -9.56
C GLU A 247 -8.45 7.07 -9.06
N ALA A 248 -8.18 5.78 -8.89
CA ALA A 248 -6.85 5.29 -8.53
C ALA A 248 -5.85 5.49 -9.69
N PRO A 249 -4.57 5.78 -9.41
CA PRO A 249 -3.52 5.87 -10.43
C PRO A 249 -3.50 4.65 -11.35
N PRO A 250 -3.10 4.77 -12.63
CA PRO A 250 -3.10 3.65 -13.58
C PRO A 250 -2.16 2.52 -13.15
N ALA A 251 -2.43 1.30 -13.65
CA ALA A 251 -1.61 0.14 -13.30
C ALA A 251 -0.16 0.37 -13.73
N PRO A 252 0.84 0.00 -12.91
CA PRO A 252 2.20 -0.03 -13.40
C PRO A 252 2.26 -0.97 -14.60
N LYS A 253 2.80 -0.48 -15.71
CA LYS A 253 3.03 -1.30 -16.90
C LYS A 253 4.09 -2.33 -16.53
N TYR A 254 3.73 -3.60 -16.50
CA TYR A 254 4.71 -4.68 -16.44
C TYR A 254 5.49 -4.65 -17.75
N GLN A 255 6.63 -3.98 -17.76
CA GLN A 255 7.65 -4.26 -18.76
C GLN A 255 8.15 -5.66 -18.44
N SER A 256 7.62 -6.64 -19.17
CA SER A 256 8.23 -7.95 -19.28
C SER A 256 9.67 -7.74 -19.72
N GLN A 257 10.60 -7.75 -18.75
CA GLN A 257 12.02 -7.85 -19.03
C GLN A 257 12.20 -9.19 -19.71
N GLN A 258 12.34 -9.12 -21.03
CA GLN A 258 12.68 -10.24 -21.87
C GLN A 258 14.12 -10.63 -21.50
N PRO A 259 14.40 -11.92 -21.22
CA PRO A 259 15.71 -12.38 -20.77
C PRO A 259 16.81 -12.11 -21.79
#